data_AF-A0A843GV81-F1
#
_entry.id   AF-A0A843GV81-F1
#
_cell.length_a   1.000
_cell.length_b   1.000
_cell.length_c   1.000
_cell.angle_alpha   90.00
_cell.angle_beta   90.00
_cell.angle_gamma   90.00
#
_symmetry.space_group_name_H-M   'P 1'
#
loop_
_entity.id
_entity.type
_entity.pdbx_description
1 polymer ?
#
loop_
_entity_poly.entity_id
_entity_poly.type
_entity_poly.pdbx_seq_one_letter_code
_entity_poly.pdbx_strand_id
1 'polypeptide(L)'
;MLIDLISQANYNSYNISLAKIIGLHPAIYLNTLLSINSKAINKQKLTNDEYFCIDRNYVQSITTFEVEEQIEIETLLINLGILKK
;
A
#
# COMPACT_ATOMS: atom_id res chain seq x y z
N MET A 1 8.85 -18.09 -12.93
CA MET A 1 8.99 -18.04 -14.41
C MET A 1 9.26 -16.60 -14.85
N LEU A 2 9.80 -16.38 -16.05
CA LEU A 2 10.01 -15.03 -16.60
C LEU A 2 8.71 -14.20 -16.65
N ILE A 3 7.56 -14.87 -16.83
CA ILE A 3 6.22 -14.27 -16.76
C ILE A 3 5.91 -13.71 -15.37
N ASP A 4 6.44 -14.33 -14.31
CA ASP A 4 6.23 -13.81 -12.96
C ASP A 4 6.92 -12.46 -12.81
N LEU A 5 8.15 -12.29 -13.35
CA LEU A 5 8.92 -11.03 -13.29
C LEU A 5 8.18 -9.84 -13.91
N ILE A 6 7.33 -10.07 -14.91
CA ILE A 6 6.51 -9.04 -15.56
C ILE A 6 5.09 -8.98 -15.01
N SER A 7 4.77 -9.73 -13.95
CA SER A 7 3.46 -9.66 -13.32
C SER A 7 3.31 -8.36 -12.53
N GLN A 8 2.07 -7.87 -12.38
CA GLN A 8 1.75 -6.74 -11.49
C GLN A 8 2.14 -6.99 -10.02
N ALA A 9 2.46 -8.23 -9.63
CA ALA A 9 2.99 -8.48 -8.30
C ALA A 9 4.44 -7.97 -8.13
N ASN A 10 5.15 -7.71 -9.25
CA ASN A 10 6.57 -7.36 -9.27
C ASN A 10 6.86 -5.93 -9.72
N TYR A 11 5.84 -5.12 -10.00
CA TYR A 11 5.99 -3.68 -10.20
C TYR A 11 4.89 -2.92 -9.49
N ASN A 12 5.25 -1.79 -8.89
CA ASN A 12 4.32 -0.92 -8.20
C ASN A 12 4.18 0.38 -8.98
N SER A 13 2.99 0.65 -9.51
CA SER A 13 2.68 1.94 -10.11
C SER A 13 2.38 2.96 -9.01
N TYR A 14 2.51 4.25 -9.30
CA TYR A 14 2.09 5.29 -8.37
C TYR A 14 1.67 6.55 -9.14
N ASN A 15 0.86 7.39 -8.49
CA ASN A 15 0.43 8.65 -9.07
C ASN A 15 1.51 9.72 -8.85
N ILE A 16 2.08 10.23 -9.95
CA ILE A 16 3.15 11.24 -9.91
C ILE A 16 2.68 12.55 -9.27
N SER A 17 1.45 12.98 -9.53
CA SER A 17 0.90 14.21 -8.94
C SER A 17 0.75 14.07 -7.43
N LEU A 18 0.32 12.89 -6.96
CA LEU A 18 0.26 12.59 -5.54
C LEU A 18 1.67 12.57 -4.91
N ALA A 19 2.63 11.93 -5.57
CA ALA A 19 4.02 11.88 -5.09
C ALA A 19 4.65 13.27 -4.94
N LYS A 20 4.24 14.25 -5.76
CA LYS A 20 4.66 15.65 -5.61
C LYS A 20 4.07 16.35 -4.38
N ILE A 21 2.95 15.85 -3.86
CA ILE A 21 2.25 16.46 -2.71
C ILE A 21 2.70 15.81 -1.40
N ILE A 22 2.72 14.48 -1.34
CA ILE A 22 2.97 13.74 -0.09
C ILE A 22 4.33 13.04 -0.05
N GLY A 23 5.13 13.16 -1.11
CA GLY A 23 6.39 12.44 -1.27
C GLY A 23 6.24 11.10 -1.98
N LEU A 24 7.35 10.60 -2.52
CA LEU A 24 7.39 9.38 -3.33
C LEU A 24 7.01 8.13 -2.52
N HIS A 25 7.62 7.93 -1.35
CA HIS A 25 7.40 6.72 -0.56
C HIS A 25 5.95 6.63 -0.04
N PRO A 26 5.35 7.70 0.52
CA PRO A 26 3.92 7.67 0.87
C PRO A 26 2.99 7.42 -0.32
N ALA A 27 3.32 7.92 -1.51
CA ALA A 27 2.53 7.66 -2.71
C ALA A 27 2.60 6.19 -3.17
N ILE A 28 3.80 5.58 -3.15
CA ILE A 28 3.99 4.15 -3.42
C ILE A 28 3.26 3.30 -2.38
N TYR A 29 3.38 3.66 -1.11
CA TYR A 29 2.72 2.96 -0.01
C TYR A 29 1.20 3.03 -0.15
N LEU A 30 0.65 4.22 -0.43
CA LEU A 30 -0.80 4.37 -0.62
C LEU A 30 -1.32 3.55 -1.80
N ASN A 31 -0.59 3.53 -2.93
CA ASN A 31 -0.98 2.69 -4.06
C ASN A 31 -0.97 1.18 -3.70
N THR A 32 0.00 0.77 -2.88
CA THR A 32 0.07 -0.59 -2.34
C THR A 32 -1.15 -0.92 -1.48
N LEU A 33 -1.54 -0.01 -0.57
CA LEU A 33 -2.74 -0.17 0.26
C LEU A 33 -4.01 -0.27 -0.58
N LEU A 34 -4.15 0.54 -1.63
CA LEU A 34 -5.30 0.49 -2.54
C LEU A 34 -5.37 -0.85 -3.29
N SER A 35 -4.22 -1.39 -3.70
CA SER A 35 -4.14 -2.72 -4.32
C SER A 35 -4.54 -3.83 -3.35
N ILE A 36 -4.09 -3.77 -2.10
CA ILE A 36 -4.47 -4.71 -1.04
C ILE A 36 -5.98 -4.61 -0.76
N ASN A 37 -6.51 -3.40 -0.61
CA ASN A 37 -7.94 -3.16 -0.38
C ASN A 37 -8.78 -3.76 -1.52
N SER A 38 -8.41 -3.50 -2.78
CA SER A 38 -9.10 -4.05 -3.95
C SER A 38 -9.12 -5.58 -3.93
N LYS A 39 -8.00 -6.21 -3.54
CA LYS A 39 -7.92 -7.68 -3.37
C LYS A 39 -8.78 -8.17 -2.20
N ALA A 40 -8.85 -7.42 -1.10
CA ALA A 40 -9.66 -7.77 0.08
C ALA A 40 -11.16 -7.70 -0.24
N ILE A 41 -11.61 -6.66 -0.94
CA ILE A 41 -12.98 -6.51 -1.46
C ILE A 41 -13.33 -7.70 -2.36
N ASN A 42 -12.50 -7.98 -3.38
CA ASN A 42 -12.75 -9.07 -4.33
C ASN A 42 -12.79 -10.45 -3.67
N LYS A 43 -12.09 -10.63 -2.55
CA LYS A 43 -12.04 -11.89 -1.80
C LYS A 43 -13.00 -11.93 -0.61
N GLN A 44 -13.82 -10.89 -0.41
CA GLN A 44 -14.72 -10.75 0.75
C GLN A 44 -13.98 -10.92 2.10
N LYS A 45 -12.80 -10.31 2.22
CA LYS A 45 -11.93 -10.37 3.41
C LYS A 45 -11.87 -9.05 4.19
N LEU A 46 -12.92 -8.25 4.11
CA LEU A 46 -13.03 -7.05 4.93
C LEU A 46 -13.43 -7.42 6.36
N THR A 47 -12.89 -6.70 7.34
CA THR A 47 -13.29 -6.78 8.75
C THR A 47 -14.35 -5.71 9.01
N ASN A 48 -15.48 -6.12 9.59
CA ASN A 48 -16.64 -5.25 9.81
C ASN A 48 -17.10 -4.51 8.54
N ASP A 49 -16.92 -5.11 7.37
CA ASP A 49 -17.25 -4.54 6.04
C ASP A 49 -16.56 -3.21 5.67
N GLU A 50 -15.65 -2.69 6.51
CA GLU A 50 -15.03 -1.38 6.31
C GLU A 50 -13.49 -1.41 6.33
N TYR A 51 -12.88 -2.38 7.02
CA TYR A 51 -11.45 -2.41 7.28
C TYR A 51 -10.76 -3.60 6.62
N PHE A 52 -9.47 -3.51 6.37
CA PHE A 52 -8.64 -4.65 5.94
C PHE A 52 -7.35 -4.71 6.76
N CYS A 53 -6.86 -5.93 7.00
CA CYS A 53 -5.59 -6.13 7.67
C CYS A 53 -4.44 -6.00 6.68
N ILE A 54 -3.37 -5.32 7.09
CA ILE A 54 -2.13 -5.18 6.32
C ILE A 54 -1.16 -6.27 6.76
N ASP A 55 -0.64 -7.04 5.80
CA ASP A 55 0.51 -7.91 6.00
C ASP A 55 1.79 -7.09 5.70
N ARG A 56 2.52 -6.70 6.75
CA ARG A 56 3.72 -5.85 6.64
C ARG A 56 4.87 -6.53 5.89
N ASN A 57 4.99 -7.86 6.00
CA ASN A 57 6.03 -8.61 5.28
C ASN A 57 5.72 -8.62 3.78
N TYR A 58 4.44 -8.76 3.43
CA TYR A 58 4.03 -8.63 2.04
C TYR A 58 4.33 -7.22 1.52
N VAL A 59 3.98 -6.17 2.26
CA VAL A 59 4.26 -4.79 1.84
C VAL A 59 5.76 -4.55 1.67
N GLN A 60 6.59 -4.99 2.60
CA GLN A 60 8.05 -4.91 2.50
C GLN A 60 8.56 -5.64 1.25
N SER A 61 8.02 -6.82 0.92
CA SER A 61 8.46 -7.59 -0.25
C SER A 61 8.24 -6.88 -1.59
N ILE A 62 7.28 -5.96 -1.67
CA ILE A 62 6.90 -5.25 -2.91
C ILE A 62 7.28 -3.76 -2.92
N THR A 63 7.62 -3.19 -1.76
CA THR A 63 8.02 -1.78 -1.64
C THR A 63 9.45 -1.60 -1.19
N THR A 64 10.06 -2.63 -0.61
CA THR A 64 11.35 -2.58 0.12
C THR A 64 11.34 -1.71 1.38
N PHE A 65 10.17 -1.23 1.82
CA PHE A 65 10.06 -0.42 3.02
C PHE A 65 10.06 -1.29 4.28
N GLU A 66 10.99 -1.01 5.19
CA GLU A 66 11.07 -1.64 6.51
C GLU A 66 9.83 -1.31 7.35
N VAL A 67 9.55 -2.13 8.37
CA VAL A 67 8.35 -1.98 9.20
C VAL A 67 8.27 -0.60 9.86
N GLU A 68 9.39 -0.06 10.31
CA GLU A 68 9.48 1.26 10.94
C GLU A 68 9.07 2.36 9.94
N GLU A 69 9.60 2.29 8.71
CA GLU A 69 9.26 3.23 7.63
C GLU A 69 7.78 3.15 7.25
N GLN A 70 7.20 1.94 7.20
CA GLN A 70 5.77 1.77 6.96
C GLN A 70 4.92 2.48 8.04
N ILE A 71 5.31 2.37 9.32
CA ILE A 71 4.61 3.00 10.44
C ILE A 71 4.73 4.53 10.38
N GLU A 72 5.90 5.05 10.02
CA GLU A 72 6.11 6.49 9.83
C GLU A 72 5.22 7.04 8.70
N ILE A 73 5.19 6.34 7.57
CA ILE A 73 4.32 6.69 6.43
C ILE A 73 2.84 6.61 6.82
N GLU A 74 2.41 5.56 7.52
CA GLU A 74 1.04 5.43 8.04
C GLU A 74 0.67 6.61 8.93
N THR A 75 1.56 6.99 9.86
CA THR A 75 1.35 8.11 10.77
C THR A 75 1.19 9.42 10.00
N LEU A 76 2.04 9.66 8.99
CA LEU A 76 1.91 10.80 8.09
C LEU A 76 0.55 10.82 7.38
N LEU A 77 0.13 9.69 6.79
CA LEU A 77 -1.13 9.60 6.05
C LEU A 77 -2.36 9.76 6.95
N ILE A 78 -2.29 9.29 8.21
CA ILE A 78 -3.33 9.52 9.23
C ILE A 78 -3.41 11.01 9.58
N ASN A 79 -2.26 11.67 9.80
CA ASN A 79 -2.20 13.10 10.12
C ASN A 79 -2.73 13.97 8.97
N LEU A 80 -2.60 13.52 7.72
CA LEU A 80 -3.18 14.15 6.54
C LEU A 80 -4.68 13.83 6.33
N GLY A 81 -5.27 12.98 7.17
CA GLY A 81 -6.67 12.55 7.06
C GLY A 81 -6.96 11.60 5.90
N ILE A 82 -5.91 10.99 5.31
CA ILE A 82 -6.04 10.06 4.18
C ILE A 82 -6.40 8.65 4.68
N LEU A 83 -5.82 8.23 5.81
CA LEU A 83 -6.10 6.94 6.44
C LEU A 83 -6.85 7.13 7.76
N LYS A 84 -7.66 6.12 8.11
CA LYS A 84 -8.29 5.99 9.42
C LYS A 84 -7.63 4.82 10.15
N LYS A 85 -7.46 4.97 11.47
CA LYS A 85 -6.97 3.93 12.36
C LYS A 85 -8.14 3.16 12.97
#